data_AF-A0A0F9NDY2-F1
#
_entry.id   AF-A0A0F9NDY2-F1
#
_cell.length_a   1.000
_cell.length_b   1.000
_cell.length_c   1.000
_cell.angle_alpha   90.00
_cell.angle_beta   90.00
_cell.angle_gamma   90.00
#
_symmetry.space_group_name_H-M   'P 1'
#
loop_
_entity.id
_entity.type
_entity.pdbx_description
1 polymer ?
#
loop_
_entity_poly.entity_id
_entity_poly.type
_entity_poly.pdbx_seq_one_letter_code
_entity_poly.pdbx_strand_id
1 'polypeptide(L)'
;MSIQEYECAVDGRMEVFLRSLDVPSTINCPDCGGSAPHVMSTLGRFNVQRGWDEKANDYRRNPYDQAKAQLTNLDRENQEHQDARPMRITEGMVQETAKQIDKTNRKPDDPHGMAVHKAAHQRAKANRKQT
;
A
#
# COMPACT_ATOMS: atom_id res chain seq x y z
N MET A 1 -11.73 3.96 -30.39
CA MET A 1 -10.36 4.35 -30.76
C MET A 1 -9.44 3.72 -29.74
N SER A 2 -8.43 2.98 -30.18
CA SER A 2 -7.46 2.33 -29.29
C SER A 2 -6.08 2.92 -29.55
N ILE A 3 -5.29 3.07 -28.49
CA ILE A 3 -3.87 3.42 -28.59
C ILE A 3 -3.10 2.11 -28.56
N GLN A 4 -2.24 1.91 -29.54
CA GLN A 4 -1.41 0.73 -29.68
C GLN A 4 0.06 1.13 -29.62
N GLU A 5 0.88 0.33 -28.96
CA GLU A 5 2.32 0.57 -28.87
C GLU A 5 3.07 -0.26 -29.91
N TYR A 6 4.04 0.36 -30.57
CA TYR A 6 4.95 -0.28 -31.52
C TYR A 6 6.39 0.11 -31.18
N GLU A 7 7.35 -0.75 -31.48
CA GLU A 7 8.76 -0.51 -31.15
C GLU A 7 9.61 -0.60 -32.42
N CYS A 8 10.18 0.53 -32.84
CA CYS A 8 11.17 0.57 -33.89
C CYS A 8 12.56 0.29 -33.30
N ALA A 9 13.37 -0.52 -33.98
CA ALA A 9 14.72 -0.84 -33.54
C ALA A 9 15.67 0.38 -33.54
N VAL A 10 15.36 1.42 -34.30
CA VAL A 10 16.21 2.62 -34.46
C VAL A 10 15.71 3.76 -33.59
N ASP A 11 14.44 4.15 -33.74
CA ASP A 11 13.88 5.35 -33.11
C ASP A 11 13.16 5.06 -31.77
N GLY A 12 13.00 3.78 -31.41
CA GLY A 12 12.38 3.36 -30.16
C GLY A 12 10.86 3.23 -30.22
N ARG A 13 10.20 3.43 -29.07
CA ARG A 13 8.76 3.17 -28.90
C ARG A 13 7.89 4.31 -29.39
N MET A 14 6.79 3.97 -30.04
CA MET A 14 5.80 4.92 -30.53
C MET A 14 4.38 4.46 -30.21
N GLU A 15 3.52 5.42 -29.90
CA GLU A 15 2.09 5.21 -29.66
C GLU A 15 1.29 5.60 -30.90
N VAL A 16 0.47 4.69 -31.40
CA VAL A 16 -0.33 4.88 -32.61
C VAL A 16 -1.81 4.81 -32.29
N PHE A 17 -2.53 5.89 -32.65
CA PHE A 17 -3.97 5.99 -32.53
C PHE A 17 -4.64 5.29 -33.70
N LEU A 18 -5.25 4.12 -33.46
CA LEU A 18 -6.00 3.40 -34.46
C LEU A 18 -7.49 3.73 -34.39
N ARG A 19 -8.07 3.98 -35.56
CA ARG A 19 -9.52 4.17 -35.74
C ARG A 19 -10.26 2.84 -35.94
N SER A 20 -9.56 1.81 -36.40
CA SER A 20 -10.08 0.44 -36.57
C SER A 20 -9.91 -0.38 -35.28
N LEU A 21 -10.71 -1.44 -35.16
CA LEU A 21 -10.52 -2.48 -34.15
C LEU A 21 -9.41 -3.47 -34.53
N ASP A 22 -9.15 -3.61 -35.84
CA ASP A 22 -8.05 -4.42 -36.34
C ASP A 22 -6.71 -3.71 -36.06
N VAL A 23 -5.87 -4.38 -35.29
CA VAL A 23 -4.52 -3.93 -34.92
C VAL A 23 -3.51 -4.64 -35.81
N PRO A 24 -2.79 -3.92 -36.69
CA PRO A 24 -1.71 -4.49 -37.48
C PRO A 24 -0.62 -5.08 -36.58
N SER A 25 -0.06 -6.24 -36.96
CA SER A 25 1.09 -6.81 -36.25
C SER A 25 2.36 -5.98 -36.45
N THR A 26 2.44 -5.18 -37.52
CA THR A 26 3.58 -4.34 -37.88
C THR A 26 3.12 -3.05 -38.56
N ILE A 27 3.82 -1.96 -38.30
CA ILE A 27 3.66 -0.68 -39.00
C ILE A 27 5.01 -0.14 -39.46
N ASN A 28 4.99 0.87 -40.32
CA ASN A 28 6.21 1.60 -40.67
C ASN A 28 6.43 2.73 -39.65
N CYS A 29 7.66 2.85 -39.17
CA CYS A 29 8.09 3.96 -38.34
C CYS A 29 8.00 5.27 -39.14
N PRO A 30 7.39 6.34 -38.59
CA PRO A 30 7.28 7.61 -39.29
C PRO A 30 8.62 8.32 -39.48
N ASP A 31 9.62 8.03 -38.63
CA ASP A 31 10.90 8.74 -38.62
C ASP A 31 11.94 8.09 -39.55
N CYS A 32 12.24 6.79 -39.37
CA CYS A 32 13.19 6.08 -40.22
C CYS A 32 12.57 5.26 -41.36
N GLY A 33 11.24 5.09 -41.40
CA GLY A 33 10.55 4.22 -42.37
C GLY A 33 10.74 2.73 -42.12
N GLY A 34 11.50 2.33 -41.09
CA GLY A 34 11.74 0.94 -40.74
C GLY A 34 10.50 0.22 -40.20
N SER A 35 10.50 -1.11 -40.24
CA SER A 35 9.40 -1.91 -39.69
C SER A 35 9.41 -1.86 -38.16
N ALA A 36 8.26 -1.55 -37.56
CA ALA A 36 8.04 -1.54 -36.13
C ALA A 36 6.97 -2.59 -35.78
N PRO A 37 7.33 -3.71 -35.10
CA PRO A 37 6.35 -4.67 -34.60
C PRO A 37 5.49 -4.09 -33.48
N HIS A 38 4.25 -4.59 -33.39
CA HIS A 38 3.33 -4.30 -32.30
C HIS A 38 3.87 -4.90 -31.00
N VAL A 39 3.87 -4.11 -29.93
CA VAL A 39 4.34 -4.53 -28.61
C VAL A 39 3.21 -4.37 -27.62
N MET A 40 2.92 -5.45 -26.89
CA MET A 40 2.04 -5.36 -25.73
C MET A 40 2.84 -4.81 -24.56
N SER A 41 2.56 -3.57 -24.14
CA SER A 41 3.09 -3.11 -22.86
C SER A 41 2.45 -3.91 -21.73
N THR A 42 3.29 -4.39 -20.82
CA THR A 42 2.81 -5.03 -19.60
C THR A 42 2.01 -4.02 -18.80
N LEU A 43 0.77 -4.40 -18.47
CA LEU A 43 -0.17 -3.69 -17.61
C LEU A 43 0.55 -2.87 -16.54
N GLY A 44 0.22 -1.58 -16.48
CA GLY A 44 0.86 -0.60 -15.62
C GLY A 44 1.04 -1.09 -14.18
N ARG A 45 2.07 -0.60 -13.50
CA ARG A 45 2.32 -0.91 -12.09
C ARG A 45 1.12 -0.47 -11.25
N PHE A 46 0.16 -1.37 -11.05
CA PHE A 46 -0.97 -1.14 -10.16
C PHE A 46 -0.45 -1.16 -8.74
N ASN A 47 -0.22 0.03 -8.19
CA ASN A 47 -0.05 0.20 -6.75
C ASN A 47 -1.42 -0.09 -6.11
N VAL A 48 -1.68 -1.36 -5.81
CA VAL A 48 -2.85 -1.77 -5.04
C VAL A 48 -2.67 -1.23 -3.62
N GLN A 49 -3.23 -0.05 -3.36
CA GLN A 49 -3.33 0.48 -2.01
C GLN A 49 -4.37 -0.36 -1.27
N ARG A 50 -3.90 -1.39 -0.56
CA ARG A 50 -4.74 -2.17 0.35
C ARG A 50 -5.39 -1.25 1.39
N GLY A 51 -6.65 -1.52 1.68
CA GLY A 51 -7.46 -0.76 2.63
C GLY A 51 -6.91 -0.87 4.05
N TRP A 52 -7.38 0.01 4.94
CA TRP A 52 -6.93 0.05 6.33
C TRP A 52 -7.19 -1.28 7.05
N ASP A 53 -8.37 -1.89 6.85
CA ASP A 53 -8.75 -3.14 7.52
C ASP A 53 -7.89 -4.34 7.13
N GLU A 54 -7.45 -4.39 5.86
CA GLU A 54 -6.54 -5.43 5.36
C GLU A 54 -5.15 -5.26 5.97
N LYS A 55 -4.67 -4.01 6.08
CA LYS A 55 -3.36 -3.70 6.67
C LYS A 55 -3.35 -3.83 8.20
N ALA A 56 -4.48 -3.59 8.87
CA ALA A 56 -4.58 -3.60 10.32
C ALA A 56 -4.26 -4.98 10.93
N ASN A 57 -4.63 -6.05 10.23
CA ASN A 57 -4.30 -7.41 10.65
C ASN A 57 -2.82 -7.75 10.46
N ASP A 58 -2.22 -7.29 9.36
CA ASP A 58 -0.80 -7.51 9.09
C ASP A 58 0.09 -6.69 10.03
N TYR A 59 -0.26 -5.43 10.32
CA TYR A 59 0.45 -4.61 11.30
C TYR A 59 0.37 -5.17 12.72
N ARG A 60 -0.72 -5.86 13.08
CA ARG A 60 -0.84 -6.50 14.40
C ARG A 60 0.05 -7.73 14.57
N ARG A 61 0.47 -8.38 13.48
CA ARG A 61 1.31 -9.59 13.55
C ARG A 61 2.77 -9.29 13.85
N ASN A 62 3.27 -8.13 13.46
CA ASN A 62 4.67 -7.77 13.60
C ASN A 62 4.85 -6.37 14.22
N PRO A 63 5.44 -6.28 15.42
CA PRO A 63 5.73 -5.00 16.07
C PRO A 63 6.57 -4.05 15.20
N TYR A 64 7.43 -4.59 14.33
CA TYR A 64 8.23 -3.79 13.40
C TYR A 64 7.37 -3.10 12.34
N ASP A 65 6.46 -3.83 11.71
CA ASP A 65 5.57 -3.27 10.69
C ASP A 65 4.59 -2.27 11.30
N GLN A 66 4.16 -2.52 12.54
CA GLN A 66 3.35 -1.57 13.32
C GLN A 66 4.11 -0.26 13.59
N ALA A 67 5.37 -0.34 14.03
CA ALA A 67 6.21 0.82 14.29
C ALA A 67 6.44 1.64 13.02
N LYS A 68 6.74 0.97 11.90
CA LYS A 68 6.95 1.62 10.60
C LYS A 68 5.70 2.35 10.13
N ALA A 69 4.53 1.72 10.25
CA ALA A 69 3.25 2.34 9.88
C ALA A 69 2.93 3.55 10.75
N GLN A 70 3.15 3.46 12.07
CA GLN A 70 2.94 4.58 13.00
C GLN A 70 3.82 5.79 12.66
N LEU A 71 5.11 5.57 12.44
CA LEU A 71 6.05 6.65 12.11
C LEU A 71 5.72 7.27 10.75
N THR A 72 5.30 6.47 9.77
CA THR A 72 4.94 6.96 8.43
C THR A 72 3.64 7.77 8.46
N ASN A 73 2.65 7.35 9.25
CA ASN A 73 1.42 8.12 9.43
C ASN A 73 1.69 9.44 10.14
N LEU A 74 2.56 9.44 11.15
CA LEU A 74 2.94 10.63 11.91
C LEU A 74 3.72 11.63 11.05
N ASP A 75 4.62 11.14 10.17
CA ASP A 75 5.28 11.99 9.17
C ASP A 75 4.28 12.58 8.16
N ARG A 76 3.30 11.79 7.70
CA ARG A 76 2.25 12.29 6.81
C ARG A 76 1.38 13.36 7.46
N GLU A 77 0.93 13.13 8.70
CA GLU A 77 0.17 14.12 9.47
C GLU A 77 0.96 15.41 9.67
N ASN A 78 2.26 15.30 9.96
CA ASN A 78 3.13 16.48 10.05
C ASN A 78 3.19 17.23 8.72
N GLN A 79 3.36 16.53 7.58
CA GLN A 79 3.40 17.16 6.27
C GLN A 79 2.08 17.84 5.85
N GLU A 80 0.93 17.38 6.36
CA GLU A 80 -0.37 18.01 6.14
C GLU A 80 -0.49 19.36 6.89
N HIS A 81 0.26 19.55 7.98
CA HIS A 81 0.42 20.84 8.65
C HIS A 81 1.53 21.65 7.96
N GLN A 82 1.15 22.73 7.25
CA GLN A 82 1.92 23.49 6.24
C GLN A 82 3.30 24.05 6.66
N ASP A 83 3.78 23.81 7.88
CA ASP A 83 5.08 24.28 8.40
C ASP A 83 6.01 23.15 8.91
N ALA A 84 5.61 21.88 8.81
CA ALA A 84 6.43 20.79 9.34
C ALA A 84 7.53 20.35 8.36
N ARG A 85 8.75 20.22 8.88
CA ARG A 85 9.85 19.59 8.14
C ARG A 85 9.61 18.08 8.05
N PRO A 86 9.83 17.44 6.88
CA PRO A 86 9.68 16.00 6.75
C PRO A 86 10.61 15.28 7.73
N MET A 87 10.03 14.37 8.51
CA MET A 87 10.78 13.58 9.47
C MET A 87 11.52 12.48 8.71
N ARG A 88 12.86 12.48 8.79
CA ARG A 88 13.66 11.36 8.29
C ARG A 88 13.50 10.18 9.23
N ILE A 89 12.57 9.28 8.91
CA ILE A 89 12.39 8.02 9.63
C ILE A 89 13.62 7.16 9.41
N THR A 90 14.43 6.95 10.45
CA THR A 90 15.61 6.08 10.41
C THR A 90 15.28 4.67 10.88
N GLU A 91 16.05 3.68 10.43
CA GLU A 91 15.88 2.28 10.84
C GLU A 91 16.00 2.10 12.37
N GLY A 92 16.89 2.86 13.02
CA GLY A 92 17.05 2.83 14.48
C GLY A 92 15.78 3.26 15.21
N MET A 93 15.10 4.30 14.73
CA MET A 93 13.83 4.76 15.31
C MET A 93 12.75 3.69 15.18
N VAL A 94 12.64 3.05 14.01
CA VAL A 94 11.67 1.98 13.79
C VAL A 94 11.91 0.84 14.78
N GLN A 95 13.17 0.44 15.00
CA GLN A 95 13.51 -0.64 15.93
C GLN A 95 13.26 -0.28 17.40
N GLU A 96 13.52 0.95 17.82
CA GLU A 96 13.22 1.42 19.17
C GLU A 96 11.71 1.44 19.45
N THR A 97 10.94 1.99 18.51
CA THR A 97 9.47 2.00 18.58
C THR A 97 8.92 0.57 18.55
N ALA A 98 9.46 -0.31 17.71
CA ALA A 98 9.08 -1.72 17.66
C ALA A 98 9.34 -2.44 18.99
N LYS A 99 10.48 -2.18 19.63
CA LYS A 99 10.81 -2.71 20.97
C LYS A 99 9.84 -2.20 22.04
N GLN A 100 9.39 -0.94 21.95
CA GLN A 100 8.39 -0.41 22.86
C GLN A 100 7.03 -1.08 22.65
N ILE A 101 6.58 -1.21 21.40
CA ILE A 101 5.35 -1.90 21.04
C ILE A 101 5.37 -3.36 21.50
N ASP A 102 6.47 -4.09 21.27
CA ASP A 102 6.62 -5.48 21.73
C ASP A 102 6.55 -5.58 23.27
N LYS A 103 7.17 -4.65 23.99
CA LYS A 103 7.06 -4.59 25.47
C LYS A 103 5.62 -4.34 25.94
N THR A 104 4.88 -3.47 25.27
CA THR A 104 3.47 -3.19 25.58
C THR A 104 2.58 -4.39 25.26
N ASN A 105 2.82 -5.06 24.13
CA ASN A 105 2.08 -6.25 23.72
C ASN A 105 2.37 -7.47 24.63
N ARG A 106 3.61 -7.60 25.11
CA ARG A 106 4.03 -8.69 26.03
C ARG A 106 3.59 -8.49 27.48
N LYS A 107 3.21 -7.29 27.88
CA LYS A 107 2.63 -7.01 29.20
C LYS A 107 1.12 -6.84 29.07
N PRO A 108 0.31 -7.92 29.08
CA PRO A 108 -1.14 -7.80 29.08
C PRO A 108 -1.72 -7.35 30.44
N ASP A 109 -0.89 -7.10 31.45
CA ASP A 109 -1.34 -7.05 32.84
C ASP A 109 -1.24 -5.65 33.44
N ASP A 110 -2.16 -4.78 33.05
CA ASP A 110 -2.68 -3.81 34.01
C ASP A 110 -3.87 -4.52 34.71
N PRO A 111 -3.77 -4.90 36.01
CA PRO A 111 -4.77 -5.72 36.68
C PRO A 111 -6.17 -5.08 36.69
N HIS A 112 -6.24 -3.75 36.57
CA HIS A 112 -7.51 -3.03 36.41
C HIS A 112 -8.18 -3.27 35.05
N GLY A 113 -7.43 -3.38 33.95
CA GLY A 113 -7.98 -3.55 32.60
C GLY A 113 -8.61 -4.93 32.36
N MET A 114 -7.97 -5.99 32.87
CA MET A 114 -8.51 -7.35 32.78
C MET A 114 -9.80 -7.56 33.60
N ALA A 115 -9.92 -6.90 34.76
CA ALA A 115 -11.11 -6.97 35.60
C ALA A 115 -12.32 -6.34 34.89
N VAL A 116 -12.13 -5.20 34.22
CA VAL A 116 -13.18 -4.51 33.46
C VAL A 116 -13.63 -5.34 32.25
N HIS A 117 -12.70 -5.93 31.50
CA HIS A 117 -13.04 -6.81 30.37
C HIS A 117 -13.76 -8.09 30.80
N LYS A 118 -13.35 -8.73 31.90
CA LYS A 118 -14.06 -9.89 32.46
C LYS A 118 -15.48 -9.51 32.90
N ALA A 119 -15.64 -8.39 33.59
CA ALA A 119 -16.95 -7.92 34.04
C ALA A 119 -17.89 -7.60 32.85
N ALA A 120 -17.37 -6.96 31.80
CA ALA A 120 -18.13 -6.69 30.58
C ALA A 120 -18.55 -7.99 29.86
N HIS A 121 -17.64 -8.96 29.75
CA HIS A 121 -17.95 -10.25 29.12
C HIS A 121 -18.98 -11.05 29.93
N GLN A 122 -18.93 -11.01 31.26
CA GLN A 122 -19.92 -11.67 32.11
C GLN A 122 -21.31 -11.02 31.99
N ARG A 123 -21.39 -9.68 31.92
CA ARG A 123 -22.65 -8.96 31.67
C ARG A 123 -23.25 -9.29 30.30
N ALA A 124 -22.43 -9.34 29.25
CA ALA A 124 -22.88 -9.73 27.92
C ALA A 124 -23.41 -11.18 27.88
N LYS A 125 -22.74 -12.11 28.58
CA LYS A 125 -23.23 -13.49 28.73
C LYS A 125 -24.52 -13.58 29.52
N ALA A 126 -24.71 -12.76 30.55
CA ALA A 126 -25.93 -12.73 31.35
C ALA A 126 -27.13 -12.22 30.53
N ASN A 127 -26.95 -11.13 29.78
CA ASN A 127 -28.00 -10.55 28.93
C ASN A 127 -28.43 -11.51 27.81
N ARG A 128 -27.49 -12.28 27.24
CA ARG A 128 -27.78 -13.27 26.20
C ARG A 128 -28.56 -14.49 26.69
N LYS A 129 -28.64 -14.72 28.01
CA LYS A 129 -29.42 -15.82 28.61
C LYS A 129 -30.83 -15.40 29.03
N GLN A 130 -31.15 -14.10 28.98
CA GLN A 130 -32.46 -13.57 29.36
C GLN A 130 -33.38 -13.30 28.16
N THR A 131 -32.84 -13.40 26.94
CA THR A 131 -33.59 -13.50 25.68
C THR A 131 -33.77 -14.97 25.29
#